data_AF-A0A085VNS2-F1
#
_entry.id   AF-A0A085VNS2-F1
#
_cell.length_a   1.000
_cell.length_b   1.000
_cell.length_c   1.000
_cell.angle_alpha   90.00
_cell.angle_beta   90.00
_cell.angle_gamma   90.00
#
_symmetry.space_group_name_H-M   'P 1'
#
loop_
_entity.id
_entity.type
_entity.pdbx_description
1 polymer ?
#
loop_
_entity_poly.entity_id
_entity_poly.type
_entity_poly.pdbx_seq_one_letter_code
_entity_poly.pdbx_strand_id
1 'polypeptide(L)'
;MSTVSATPPSTSSTPSSHKSSSFDAKLDIAKSSQILVDYLKDNGKSAINADELSRLANAPADDVSAEVSAAADYMTRHSDVFTAIETHDVAGADNLSGVWNLEWAAQGGLNGTAVEAIAKMTDTFDLAIAKSAEITQITTGKKAELDATKQRPQS
;
A
#
# COMPACT_ATOMS: atom_id res chain seq x y z
N MET A 1 -41.81 1.06 51.84
CA MET A 1 -41.65 1.39 50.40
C MET A 1 -40.22 1.86 50.22
N SER A 2 -39.37 1.00 49.66
CA SER A 2 -37.94 1.26 49.48
C SER A 2 -37.65 1.27 47.98
N THR A 3 -37.27 2.43 47.45
CA THR A 3 -36.89 2.63 46.06
C THR A 3 -35.45 2.15 45.86
N VAL A 4 -35.26 1.13 45.02
CA VAL A 4 -33.93 0.73 44.54
C VAL A 4 -33.70 1.44 43.21
N SER A 5 -32.88 2.49 43.22
CA SER A 5 -32.32 3.08 42.00
C SER A 5 -31.23 2.14 41.47
N ALA A 6 -31.46 1.57 40.30
CA ALA A 6 -30.44 0.84 39.56
C ALA A 6 -29.64 1.83 38.70
N THR A 7 -28.41 2.11 39.10
CA THR A 7 -27.42 2.84 38.29
C THR A 7 -26.88 1.87 37.21
N PRO A 8 -26.95 2.20 35.91
CA PRO A 8 -26.29 1.39 34.90
C PRO A 8 -24.76 1.58 34.99
N PRO A 9 -23.94 0.54 34.78
CA PRO A 9 -22.50 0.71 34.72
C PRO A 9 -22.12 1.52 33.47
N SER A 10 -21.41 2.63 33.70
CA SER A 10 -20.74 3.40 32.66
C SER A 10 -19.71 2.52 31.96
N THR A 11 -20.06 1.95 30.81
CA THR A 11 -19.09 1.44 29.85
C THR A 11 -18.41 2.62 29.19
N SER A 12 -17.36 3.14 29.83
CA SER A 12 -16.33 3.92 29.18
C SER A 12 -15.59 2.99 28.21
N SER A 13 -16.16 2.81 27.03
CA SER A 13 -15.41 2.35 25.86
C SER A 13 -14.53 3.51 25.44
N THR A 14 -13.36 3.61 26.06
CA THR A 14 -12.25 4.33 25.46
C THR A 14 -12.10 3.74 24.05
N PRO A 15 -12.22 4.53 22.97
CA PRO A 15 -11.82 4.04 21.67
C PRO A 15 -10.35 3.71 21.82
N SER A 16 -10.04 2.40 21.87
CA SER A 16 -8.69 1.91 21.76
C SER A 16 -8.09 2.66 20.59
N SER A 17 -6.99 3.36 20.84
CA SER A 17 -6.18 3.99 19.81
C SER A 17 -5.86 2.89 18.81
N HIS A 18 -6.69 2.81 17.76
CA HIS A 18 -6.35 2.08 16.57
C HIS A 18 -5.16 2.87 16.05
N LYS A 19 -3.96 2.40 16.41
CA LYS A 19 -2.74 2.70 15.64
C LYS A 19 -3.20 2.65 14.19
N SER A 20 -3.15 3.80 13.52
CA SER A 20 -3.48 3.94 12.11
C SER A 20 -2.80 2.80 11.38
N SER A 21 -3.58 1.74 11.14
CA SER A 21 -3.02 0.51 10.61
C SER A 21 -2.44 0.85 9.24
N SER A 22 -1.48 0.08 8.75
CA SER A 22 -0.90 0.21 7.40
C SER A 22 -1.95 0.25 6.27
N PHE A 23 -3.23 0.09 6.61
CA PHE A 23 -4.45 0.41 5.88
C PHE A 23 -4.65 1.90 5.50
N ASP A 24 -4.36 2.87 6.37
CA ASP A 24 -4.54 4.32 6.10
C ASP A 24 -3.37 4.94 5.31
N ALA A 25 -2.26 4.21 5.24
CA ALA A 25 -1.07 4.64 4.51
C ALA A 25 -1.02 4.06 3.08
N LYS A 26 -2.10 3.45 2.58
CA LYS A 26 -2.10 2.79 1.27
C LYS A 26 -1.71 3.81 0.20
N LEU A 27 -0.60 3.53 -0.48
CA LEU A 27 -0.19 4.28 -1.64
C LEU A 27 -1.24 4.11 -2.74
N ASP A 28 -1.51 5.20 -3.43
CA ASP A 28 -2.29 5.24 -4.66
C ASP A 28 -1.50 6.01 -5.72
N ILE A 29 -2.08 6.18 -6.91
CA ILE A 29 -1.44 6.88 -8.02
C ILE A 29 -1.01 8.29 -7.61
N ALA A 30 -1.92 9.06 -7.01
CA ALA A 30 -1.68 10.47 -6.70
C ALA A 30 -0.59 10.62 -5.63
N LYS A 31 -0.71 9.88 -4.53
CA LYS A 31 0.24 9.92 -3.42
C LYS A 31 1.62 9.41 -3.82
N SER A 32 1.70 8.32 -4.59
CA SER A 32 2.97 7.79 -5.08
C SER A 32 3.63 8.77 -6.04
N SER A 33 2.86 9.39 -6.93
CA SER A 33 3.38 10.41 -7.85
C SER A 33 3.91 11.62 -7.08
N GLN A 34 3.20 12.10 -6.05
CA GLN A 34 3.63 13.22 -5.23
C GLN A 34 4.98 12.95 -4.53
N ILE A 35 5.12 11.76 -3.92
CA ILE A 35 6.37 11.37 -3.26
C ILE A 35 7.54 11.34 -4.26
N LEU A 36 7.31 10.83 -5.47
CA LEU A 36 8.32 10.81 -6.52
C LEU A 36 8.64 12.21 -7.05
N VAL A 37 7.66 13.09 -7.18
CA VAL A 37 7.88 14.51 -7.54
C VAL A 37 8.79 15.18 -6.53
N ASP A 38 8.50 15.02 -5.23
CA ASP A 38 9.29 15.63 -4.17
C ASP A 38 10.73 15.08 -4.18
N TYR A 39 10.88 13.76 -4.30
CA TYR A 39 12.19 13.13 -4.46
C TYR A 39 12.98 13.68 -5.67
N LEU A 40 12.34 13.80 -6.83
CA LEU A 40 13.02 14.29 -8.03
C LEU A 40 13.44 15.76 -7.89
N LYS A 41 12.58 16.60 -7.30
CA LYS A 41 12.89 18.00 -7.03
C LYS A 41 14.06 18.16 -6.05
N ASP A 42 14.03 17.42 -4.95
CA ASP A 42 15.09 17.45 -3.93
C ASP A 42 16.45 16.98 -4.49
N ASN A 43 16.43 16.10 -5.49
CA ASN A 43 17.62 15.58 -6.16
C ASN A 43 17.97 16.33 -7.47
N GLY A 44 17.28 17.43 -7.79
CA GLY A 44 17.52 18.22 -9.00
C GLY A 44 17.29 17.47 -10.32
N LYS A 45 16.48 16.40 -10.30
CA LYS A 45 16.12 15.61 -11.48
C LYS A 45 14.82 16.13 -12.10
N SER A 46 14.77 16.16 -13.43
CA SER A 46 13.60 16.62 -14.20
C SER A 46 12.71 15.48 -14.71
N ALA A 47 13.16 14.24 -14.60
CA ALA A 47 12.46 13.06 -15.10
C ALA A 47 12.93 11.80 -14.36
N ILE A 48 12.16 10.73 -14.49
CA ILE A 48 12.50 9.40 -14.00
C ILE A 48 12.11 8.35 -15.04
N ASN A 49 12.92 7.30 -15.18
CA ASN A 49 12.60 6.15 -16.02
C ASN A 49 12.26 4.88 -15.23
N ALA A 50 11.76 3.86 -15.91
CA ALA A 50 11.38 2.57 -15.30
C ALA A 50 12.55 1.85 -14.59
N ASP A 51 13.77 1.96 -15.11
CA ASP A 51 14.97 1.37 -14.48
C ASP A 51 15.35 2.10 -13.19
N GLU A 52 15.17 3.42 -13.15
CA GLU A 52 15.38 4.24 -11.95
C GLU A 52 14.29 3.96 -10.92
N LEU A 53 13.02 3.82 -11.32
CA LEU A 53 11.96 3.37 -10.41
C LEU A 53 12.28 2.02 -9.78
N SER A 54 12.71 1.05 -10.60
CA SER A 54 13.12 -0.28 -10.10
C SER A 54 14.30 -0.18 -9.14
N ARG A 55 15.27 0.71 -9.40
CA ARG A 55 16.40 0.96 -8.49
C ARG A 55 15.96 1.61 -7.17
N LEU A 56 15.07 2.60 -7.21
CA LEU A 56 14.55 3.24 -6.00
C LEU A 56 13.72 2.27 -5.14
N ALA A 57 12.91 1.43 -5.79
CA ALA A 57 12.10 0.40 -5.13
C ALA A 57 12.96 -0.62 -4.37
N ASN A 58 14.16 -0.91 -4.87
CA ASN A 58 15.10 -1.89 -4.31
C ASN A 58 16.31 -1.25 -3.62
N ALA A 59 16.31 0.07 -3.45
CA ALA A 59 17.40 0.79 -2.79
C ALA A 59 17.46 0.42 -1.29
N PRO A 60 18.65 0.37 -0.69
CA PRO A 60 18.77 0.16 0.73
C PRO A 60 18.27 1.40 1.51
N ALA A 61 17.75 1.19 2.72
CA ALA A 61 17.01 2.21 3.48
C ALA A 61 17.87 3.39 3.98
N ASP A 62 19.19 3.28 3.92
CA ASP A 62 20.16 4.33 4.20
C ASP A 62 20.36 5.31 3.03
N ASP A 63 20.05 4.88 1.80
CA ASP A 63 20.21 5.70 0.60
C ASP A 63 18.91 6.42 0.19
N VAL A 64 17.76 5.77 0.40
CA VAL A 64 16.44 6.25 -0.04
C VAL A 64 15.41 6.03 1.07
N SER A 65 14.53 7.02 1.30
CA SER A 65 13.51 6.88 2.35
C SER A 65 12.52 5.76 2.02
N ALA A 66 11.97 5.13 3.06
CA ALA A 66 11.00 4.05 2.90
C ALA A 66 9.77 4.47 2.07
N GLU A 67 9.33 5.71 2.18
CA GLU A 67 8.23 6.25 1.40
C GLU A 67 8.57 6.35 -0.09
N VAL A 68 9.79 6.79 -0.45
CA VAL A 68 10.22 6.89 -1.85
C VAL A 68 10.37 5.50 -2.46
N SER A 69 10.98 4.55 -1.74
CA SER A 69 11.07 3.16 -2.21
C SER A 69 9.68 2.55 -2.39
N ALA A 70 8.75 2.78 -1.46
CA ALA A 70 7.39 2.28 -1.58
C ALA A 70 6.61 2.93 -2.75
N ALA A 71 6.79 4.23 -3.00
CA ALA A 71 6.18 4.93 -4.14
C ALA A 71 6.75 4.45 -5.48
N ALA A 72 8.06 4.19 -5.54
CA ALA A 72 8.69 3.62 -6.71
C ALA A 72 8.27 2.17 -6.97
N ASP A 73 8.13 1.36 -5.91
CA ASP A 73 7.58 0.01 -5.99
C ASP A 73 6.14 0.02 -6.49
N TYR A 74 5.30 0.96 -6.01
CA TYR A 74 3.95 1.14 -6.51
C TYR A 74 3.93 1.35 -8.03
N MET A 75 4.73 2.29 -8.55
CA MET A 75 4.80 2.53 -9.99
C MET A 75 5.35 1.33 -10.77
N THR A 76 6.23 0.53 -10.16
CA THR A 76 6.80 -0.67 -10.79
C THR A 76 5.77 -1.80 -10.86
N ARG A 77 4.96 -2.02 -9.81
CA ARG A 77 3.89 -3.01 -9.79
C ARG A 77 2.70 -2.61 -10.69
N HIS A 78 2.46 -1.32 -10.85
CA HIS A 78 1.43 -0.76 -11.72
C HIS A 78 2.04 -0.14 -12.98
N SER A 79 2.71 -0.95 -13.80
CA SER A 79 3.37 -0.46 -15.02
C SER A 79 2.43 0.30 -15.98
N ASP A 80 1.15 -0.05 -16.02
CA ASP A 80 0.11 0.64 -16.79
C ASP A 80 -0.17 2.05 -16.26
N VAL A 81 -0.08 2.26 -14.95
CA VAL A 81 -0.12 3.59 -14.33
C VAL A 81 1.06 4.41 -14.81
N PHE A 82 2.29 3.89 -14.71
CA PHE A 82 3.47 4.63 -15.13
C PHE A 82 3.40 5.02 -16.61
N THR A 83 3.03 4.09 -17.49
CA THR A 83 2.84 4.37 -18.92
C THR A 83 1.75 5.43 -19.18
N ALA A 84 0.64 5.39 -18.44
CA ALA A 84 -0.42 6.38 -18.59
C ALA A 84 0.00 7.79 -18.14
N ILE A 85 0.87 7.87 -17.12
CA ILE A 85 1.47 9.13 -16.67
C ILE A 85 2.47 9.62 -17.72
N GLU A 86 3.39 8.76 -18.13
CA GLU A 86 4.45 9.05 -19.09
C GLU A 86 3.90 9.63 -20.39
N THR A 87 2.82 9.04 -20.92
CA THR A 87 2.23 9.42 -22.20
C THR A 87 1.19 10.53 -22.11
N HIS A 88 1.10 11.23 -20.97
CA HIS A 88 0.09 12.26 -20.73
C HIS A 88 0.21 13.44 -21.70
N ASP A 89 1.41 13.95 -21.91
CA ASP A 89 1.67 15.15 -22.71
C ASP A 89 2.06 14.83 -24.16
N VAL A 90 2.91 13.82 -24.36
CA VAL A 90 3.33 13.32 -25.68
C VAL A 90 2.92 11.87 -25.82
N ALA A 91 2.19 11.57 -26.89
CA ALA A 91 1.81 10.20 -27.20
C ALA A 91 3.05 9.37 -27.62
N GLY A 92 3.23 8.22 -27.00
CA GLY A 92 4.30 7.27 -27.27
C GLY A 92 5.18 7.03 -26.04
N ALA A 93 5.28 5.77 -25.62
CA ALA A 93 6.07 5.42 -24.43
C ALA A 93 7.54 5.18 -24.82
N ASP A 94 8.45 5.91 -24.19
CA ASP A 94 9.91 5.75 -24.21
C ASP A 94 10.49 5.32 -22.83
N ASN A 95 9.62 4.96 -21.89
CA ASN A 95 9.87 4.64 -20.48
C ASN A 95 10.45 5.80 -19.66
N LEU A 96 10.29 7.05 -20.08
CA LEU A 96 10.80 8.24 -19.38
C LEU A 96 9.67 9.23 -19.09
N SER A 97 9.31 9.39 -17.82
CA SER A 97 8.31 10.38 -17.42
C SER A 97 8.98 11.63 -16.86
N GLY A 98 8.62 12.80 -17.41
CA GLY A 98 8.98 14.09 -16.83
C GLY A 98 8.30 14.33 -15.46
N VAL A 99 8.92 15.17 -14.62
CA VAL A 99 8.35 15.59 -13.32
C VAL A 99 6.96 16.21 -13.48
N TRP A 100 6.73 16.98 -14.55
CA TRP A 100 5.42 17.60 -14.81
C TRP A 100 4.29 16.58 -15.04
N ASN A 101 4.57 15.43 -15.66
CA ASN A 101 3.58 14.36 -15.83
C ASN A 101 3.25 13.70 -14.48
N LEU A 102 4.25 13.50 -13.62
CA LEU A 102 4.04 13.02 -12.26
C LEU A 102 3.29 14.06 -11.40
N GLU A 103 3.53 15.35 -11.58
CA GLU A 103 2.76 16.41 -10.91
C GLU A 103 1.29 16.41 -11.33
N TRP A 104 1.01 16.20 -12.61
CA TRP A 104 -0.35 16.01 -13.10
C TRP A 104 -1.03 14.80 -12.44
N ALA A 105 -0.32 13.68 -12.35
CA ALA A 105 -0.83 12.47 -11.69
C ALA A 105 -1.06 12.69 -10.19
N ALA A 106 -0.14 13.41 -9.52
CA ALA A 106 -0.23 13.79 -8.11
C ALA A 106 -1.47 14.66 -7.81
N GLN A 107 -1.88 15.49 -8.77
CA GLN A 107 -3.09 16.31 -8.71
C GLN A 107 -4.37 15.54 -9.06
N GLY A 108 -4.27 14.21 -9.24
CA GLY A 108 -5.42 13.36 -9.55
C GLY A 108 -5.72 13.23 -11.04
N GLY A 109 -4.73 13.44 -11.91
CA GLY A 109 -4.89 13.35 -13.37
C GLY A 109 -5.50 12.04 -13.88
N LEU A 110 -5.30 10.94 -13.16
CA LEU A 110 -5.86 9.62 -13.48
C LEU A 110 -7.13 9.26 -12.70
N ASN A 111 -7.66 10.14 -11.85
CA ASN A 111 -8.84 9.85 -11.03
C ASN A 111 -10.07 9.55 -11.91
N GLY A 112 -10.75 8.44 -11.62
CA GLY A 112 -11.94 8.00 -12.37
C GLY A 112 -11.64 7.36 -13.72
N THR A 113 -10.37 7.17 -14.08
CA THR A 113 -9.98 6.46 -15.30
C THR A 113 -10.05 4.94 -15.12
N ALA A 114 -10.09 4.21 -16.24
CA ALA A 114 -9.96 2.76 -16.22
C ALA A 114 -8.62 2.30 -15.61
N VAL A 115 -7.54 3.06 -15.84
CA VAL A 115 -6.21 2.80 -15.27
C VAL A 115 -6.25 2.82 -13.75
N GLU A 116 -6.88 3.84 -13.16
CA GLU A 116 -7.05 3.90 -11.70
C GLU A 116 -7.90 2.74 -11.15
N ALA A 117 -8.99 2.40 -11.85
CA ALA A 117 -9.82 1.27 -11.44
C ALA A 117 -9.05 -0.07 -11.49
N ILE A 118 -8.23 -0.28 -12.52
CA ILE A 118 -7.39 -1.48 -12.68
C ILE A 118 -6.31 -1.53 -11.59
N ALA A 119 -5.65 -0.41 -11.30
CA ALA A 119 -4.67 -0.33 -10.21
C ALA A 119 -5.30 -0.70 -8.86
N LYS A 120 -6.48 -0.14 -8.53
CA LYS A 120 -7.24 -0.48 -7.31
C LYS A 120 -7.66 -1.96 -7.25
N MET A 121 -8.05 -2.54 -8.40
CA MET A 121 -8.37 -3.96 -8.48
C MET A 121 -7.15 -4.84 -8.23
N THR A 122 -6.01 -4.50 -8.84
CA THR A 122 -4.72 -5.19 -8.64
C THR A 122 -4.31 -5.16 -7.18
N ASP A 123 -4.35 -3.98 -6.56
CA ASP A 123 -4.05 -3.80 -5.13
C ASP A 123 -4.99 -4.58 -4.20
N THR A 124 -6.25 -4.76 -4.61
CA THR A 124 -7.22 -5.55 -3.83
C THR A 124 -6.94 -7.04 -3.98
N PHE A 125 -6.54 -7.46 -5.18
CA PHE A 125 -6.19 -8.85 -5.46
C PHE A 125 -4.91 -9.27 -4.73
N ASP A 126 -3.87 -8.45 -4.76
CA ASP A 126 -2.62 -8.69 -4.02
C ASP A 126 -2.88 -8.81 -2.51
N LEU A 127 -3.74 -7.94 -1.97
CA LEU A 127 -4.17 -8.02 -0.59
C LEU A 127 -4.92 -9.33 -0.28
N ALA A 128 -5.80 -9.77 -1.19
CA ALA A 128 -6.53 -11.03 -1.03
C ALA A 128 -5.57 -12.23 -1.03
N ILE A 129 -4.56 -12.23 -1.90
CA ILE A 129 -3.50 -13.25 -1.92
C ILE A 129 -2.76 -13.26 -0.58
N ALA A 130 -2.28 -12.12 -0.12
CA ALA A 130 -1.53 -12.02 1.15
C ALA A 130 -2.35 -12.57 2.33
N LYS A 131 -3.63 -12.19 2.42
CA LYS A 131 -4.54 -12.70 3.45
C LYS A 131 -4.80 -14.20 3.31
N SER A 132 -4.91 -14.72 2.09
CA SER A 132 -5.10 -16.16 1.86
C SER A 132 -3.89 -16.98 2.33
N ALA A 133 -2.67 -16.45 2.12
CA ALA A 133 -1.44 -17.07 2.59
C ALA A 133 -1.37 -17.08 4.12
N GLU A 134 -1.72 -15.96 4.77
CA GLU A 134 -1.80 -15.84 6.23
C GLU A 134 -2.80 -16.85 6.83
N ILE A 135 -4.01 -16.95 6.25
CA ILE A 135 -5.03 -17.92 6.68
C ILE A 135 -4.51 -19.36 6.57
N THR A 136 -3.81 -19.68 5.48
CA THR A 136 -3.22 -21.01 5.26
C THR A 136 -2.18 -21.34 6.32
N GLN A 137 -1.30 -20.38 6.64
CA GLN A 137 -0.29 -20.53 7.69
C GLN A 137 -0.93 -20.76 9.06
N ILE A 138 -1.91 -19.94 9.43
CA ILE A 138 -2.64 -20.06 10.70
C ILE A 138 -3.32 -21.43 10.80
N THR A 139 -4.01 -21.86 9.73
CA THR A 139 -4.74 -23.12 9.73
C THR A 139 -3.80 -24.32 9.85
N THR A 140 -2.64 -24.27 9.19
CA THR A 140 -1.62 -25.32 9.27
C THR A 140 -1.02 -25.39 10.67
N GLY A 141 -0.67 -24.24 11.25
CA GLY A 141 -0.15 -24.16 12.62
C GLY A 141 -1.14 -24.70 13.66
N LYS A 142 -2.40 -24.25 13.59
CA LYS A 142 -3.46 -24.73 14.49
C LYS A 142 -3.74 -26.22 14.36
N LYS A 143 -3.66 -26.76 13.14
CA LYS A 143 -3.79 -28.21 12.93
C LYS A 143 -2.65 -28.98 13.60
N ALA A 144 -1.41 -28.51 13.46
CA ALA A 144 -0.26 -29.12 14.11
C ALA A 144 -0.36 -29.08 15.65
N GLU A 145 -0.79 -27.96 16.22
CA GLU A 145 -1.04 -27.83 17.67
C GLU A 145 -2.15 -28.76 18.18
N LEU A 146 -3.24 -28.87 17.41
CA LEU A 146 -4.37 -29.75 17.73
C LEU A 146 -3.97 -31.23 17.66
N ASP A 147 -3.17 -31.62 16.67
CA ASP A 147 -2.70 -33.00 16.55
C ASP A 147 -1.68 -33.35 17.65
N ALA A 148 -0.79 -32.43 18.03
CA ALA A 148 0.16 -32.62 19.13
C ALA A 148 -0.54 -32.78 20.50
N THR A 149 -1.62 -32.04 20.74
CA THR A 149 -2.40 -32.16 21.99
C THR A 149 -3.22 -33.45 22.07
N LYS A 150 -3.61 -34.02 20.93
CA LYS A 150 -4.27 -35.33 20.84
C LYS A 150 -3.32 -36.53 20.98
N GLN A 151 -2.02 -36.34 20.77
CA GLN A 151 -1.01 -37.39 20.87
C GLN A 151 -0.48 -37.63 22.31
N ARG A 152 -1.08 -37.01 23.34
CA ARG A 152 -0.64 -37.22 24.73
C ARG A 152 -0.86 -38.71 25.13
N PRO A 153 0.21 -39.46 25.48
CA PRO A 153 0.08 -40.87 25.86
C PRO A 153 -0.90 -41.02 27.02
N GLN A 154 -1.88 -41.91 26.86
CA GLN A 154 -2.70 -42.40 27.96
C GLN A 154 -1.85 -43.45 28.70
N SER A 155 -1.00 -42.99 29.62
CA SER A 155 -0.28 -43.85 30.58
C SER A 155 -1.13 -44.12 31.80
#